data_AF-A0A8J3NT64-F1
#
_entry.id   AF-A0A8J3NT64-F1
#
_cell.length_a   1.000
_cell.length_b   1.000
_cell.length_c   1.000
_cell.angle_alpha   90.00
_cell.angle_beta   90.00
_cell.angle_gamma   90.00
#
_symmetry.space_group_name_H-M   'P 1'
#
loop_
_entity.id
_entity.type
_entity.pdbx_description
1 polymer ?
#
loop_
_entity_poly.entity_id
_entity_poly.type
_entity_poly.pdbx_seq_one_letter_code
_entity_poly.pdbx_strand_id
1 'polypeptide(L)'
;MAGTAAAPVDDYPAPMLKDWRVNALWLVFATVAVVSGTLALRRPEFDRLADLHVYVGAVRQAQSGRPLYEYAADNGDPFTYPPFAALVLWPLGWMSESVTRVLWLVAIVAAVAVIAVALAARWEHAPRRQLFAGVLACVLIASAPVQSDLRFGQISIFVVVLTLLDALEITPARWRGVLVGLAAAIKLTPLLFVVFFLLAGRRRDALRAAAAFAGSAVVAAVLLPADSLQFWTASLFSTARVGDMASLGNQSLHAVLGRAGIGAEHRPVVWLLLVAGICALALWRARNLAREGRRAHAAVLVGCATIAASPVSWTHHQVWTVLAGMLLVASAGSARRAAGAFLLVVMTLSLANLTIESATTPGLQFVFSNVRGISVAVICCVGLGGALNARQAARDNDVVLGARSVWARGLTSAAAGIAVFALLPLPPSVDPGLRLNDLDQTRQVFSQMHVCWGDGAGECSRDGSQGGRLLLNYSVGSDGQRSSVEGWVGPRVARLSMRTAPGAPLHAVPIWDLGDGERVFSFTGTNLHYAQFLAYDADDRLIENPPRDLWK
;
A
#
# COMPACT_ATOMS: atom_id res chain seq x y z
N MET A 1 -6.66 -79.53 6.16
CA MET A 1 -5.51 -78.97 5.43
C MET A 1 -6.02 -77.87 4.52
N ALA A 2 -5.72 -76.61 4.84
CA ALA A 2 -5.57 -75.46 3.95
C ALA A 2 -5.70 -74.21 4.83
N GLY A 3 -4.57 -73.73 5.34
CA GLY A 3 -4.49 -72.42 5.98
C GLY A 3 -4.44 -71.34 4.92
N THR A 4 -5.29 -70.32 5.05
CA THR A 4 -5.12 -69.05 4.35
C THR A 4 -4.66 -68.03 5.38
N ALA A 5 -3.39 -67.65 5.27
CA ALA A 5 -2.74 -66.64 6.08
C ALA A 5 -3.51 -65.32 6.02
N ALA A 6 -3.75 -64.72 7.20
CA ALA A 6 -4.17 -63.35 7.30
C ALA A 6 -3.04 -62.45 6.73
N ALA A 7 -3.37 -61.60 5.76
CA ALA A 7 -2.47 -60.56 5.29
C ALA A 7 -2.19 -59.57 6.44
N PRO A 8 -0.94 -59.17 6.68
CA PRO A 8 -0.62 -58.20 7.72
C PRO A 8 -1.18 -56.83 7.31
N VAL A 9 -2.04 -56.28 8.18
CA VAL A 9 -2.48 -54.89 8.15
C VAL A 9 -1.36 -54.06 8.77
N ASP A 10 -0.34 -53.73 7.98
CA ASP A 10 0.67 -52.74 8.34
C ASP A 10 0.96 -51.87 7.13
N ASP A 11 0.08 -50.89 6.90
CA ASP A 11 0.39 -49.71 6.09
C ASP A 11 -0.01 -48.47 6.88
N TYR A 12 0.69 -48.25 8.01
CA TYR A 12 0.74 -46.95 8.63
C TYR A 12 1.57 -46.05 7.70
N PRO A 13 1.00 -44.97 7.11
CA PRO A 13 1.81 -44.08 6.29
C PRO A 13 2.96 -43.53 7.13
N ALA A 14 4.18 -43.79 6.66
CA ALA A 14 5.41 -43.33 7.29
C ALA A 14 5.31 -41.84 7.67
N PRO A 15 5.87 -41.42 8.81
CA PRO A 15 5.73 -40.04 9.28
C PRO A 15 6.26 -39.06 8.23
N MET A 16 5.37 -38.16 7.78
CA MET A 16 5.56 -37.08 6.78
C MET A 16 6.58 -36.00 7.21
N LEU A 17 7.74 -36.38 7.78
CA LEU A 17 8.68 -35.48 8.45
C LEU A 17 9.99 -35.21 7.68
N LYS A 18 10.13 -35.59 6.40
CA LYS A 18 11.45 -35.49 5.72
C LYS A 18 11.44 -35.09 4.23
N ASP A 19 10.53 -34.23 3.77
CA ASP A 19 10.80 -33.54 2.50
C ASP A 19 11.81 -32.40 2.74
N TRP A 20 13.07 -32.63 2.39
CA TRP A 20 14.16 -31.64 2.55
C TRP A 20 13.84 -30.32 1.85
N ARG A 21 13.00 -30.33 0.81
CA ARG A 21 12.58 -29.13 0.08
C ARG A 21 11.74 -28.20 0.94
N VAL A 22 10.89 -28.76 1.81
CA VAL A 22 10.08 -27.98 2.76
C VAL A 22 10.99 -27.28 3.75
N ASN A 23 11.96 -28.01 4.32
CA ASN A 23 12.95 -27.43 5.24
C ASN A 23 13.82 -26.37 4.57
N ALA A 24 14.25 -26.62 3.32
CA ALA A 24 15.00 -25.65 2.54
C ALA A 24 14.21 -24.36 2.29
N LEU A 25 12.93 -24.44 1.95
CA LEU A 25 12.07 -23.26 1.77
C LEU A 25 11.90 -22.47 3.07
N TRP A 26 11.68 -23.13 4.21
CA TRP A 26 11.59 -22.44 5.49
C TRP A 26 12.92 -21.82 5.93
N LEU A 27 14.05 -22.45 5.60
CA LEU A 27 15.38 -21.87 5.81
C LEU A 27 15.60 -20.63 4.94
N VAL A 28 15.20 -20.69 3.66
CA VAL A 28 15.22 -19.52 2.75
C VAL A 28 14.33 -18.41 3.31
N PHE A 29 13.10 -18.71 3.71
CA PHE A 29 12.19 -17.74 4.34
C PHE A 29 12.83 -17.11 5.58
N ALA A 30 13.38 -17.90 6.50
CA ALA A 30 14.02 -17.40 7.71
C ALA A 30 15.24 -16.52 7.39
N THR A 31 16.03 -16.91 6.39
CA THR A 31 17.22 -16.15 5.95
C THR A 31 16.80 -14.79 5.39
N VAL A 32 15.83 -14.78 4.46
CA VAL A 32 15.31 -13.53 3.88
C VAL A 32 14.67 -12.65 4.97
N ALA A 33 13.93 -13.23 5.91
CA ALA A 33 13.34 -12.50 7.02
C ALA A 33 14.39 -11.84 7.93
N VAL A 34 15.47 -12.55 8.28
CA VAL A 34 16.58 -12.00 9.07
C VAL A 34 17.30 -10.89 8.32
N VAL A 35 17.58 -11.08 7.02
CA VAL A 35 18.22 -10.06 6.18
C VAL A 35 17.33 -8.82 6.10
N SER A 36 16.06 -8.98 5.72
CA SER A 36 15.10 -7.87 5.61
C SER A 36 14.86 -7.14 6.93
N GLY A 37 14.73 -7.87 8.05
CA GLY A 37 14.61 -7.28 9.37
C GLY A 37 15.86 -6.50 9.78
N THR A 38 17.05 -7.04 9.50
CA THR A 38 18.32 -6.34 9.75
C THR A 38 18.44 -5.07 8.91
N LEU A 39 18.07 -5.14 7.62
CA LEU A 39 18.05 -3.98 6.73
C LEU A 39 17.05 -2.92 7.21
N ALA A 40 15.88 -3.33 7.71
CA ALA A 40 14.91 -2.42 8.29
C ALA A 40 15.48 -1.70 9.53
N LEU A 41 16.17 -2.41 10.43
CA LEU A 41 16.77 -1.84 11.64
C LEU A 41 17.97 -0.92 11.35
N ARG A 42 18.65 -1.10 10.21
CA ARG A 42 19.79 -0.27 9.78
C ARG A 42 19.39 0.97 9.01
N ARG A 43 18.09 1.20 8.77
CA ARG A 43 17.62 2.41 8.09
C ARG A 43 17.89 3.67 8.92
N PRO A 44 17.99 4.84 8.27
CA PRO A 44 18.02 6.13 8.95
C PRO A 44 16.84 6.29 9.90
N GLU A 45 17.03 7.06 10.98
CA GLU A 45 16.05 7.18 12.06
C GLU A 45 14.66 7.62 11.58
N PHE A 46 14.60 8.56 10.65
CA PHE A 46 13.34 9.08 10.10
C PHE A 46 12.53 8.05 9.27
N ASP A 47 13.15 6.96 8.80
CA ASP A 47 12.51 5.93 7.96
C ASP A 47 12.42 4.56 8.64
N ARG A 48 13.22 4.36 9.69
CA ARG A 48 13.34 3.09 10.42
C ARG A 48 12.10 2.85 11.26
N LEU A 49 11.22 1.96 10.78
CA LEU A 49 10.00 1.57 11.49
C LEU A 49 9.13 2.77 11.85
N ALA A 50 9.03 3.75 10.95
CA ALA A 50 8.40 5.05 11.21
C ALA A 50 6.94 4.92 11.69
N ASP A 51 6.15 4.00 11.13
CA ASP A 51 4.77 3.82 11.57
C ASP A 51 4.69 3.19 12.98
N LEU A 52 5.60 2.26 13.30
CA LEU A 52 5.70 1.73 14.66
C LEU A 52 6.09 2.82 15.66
N HIS A 53 6.97 3.74 15.27
CA HIS A 53 7.32 4.91 16.08
C HIS A 53 6.08 5.78 16.35
N VAL A 54 5.25 6.04 15.33
CA VAL A 54 3.97 6.75 15.49
C VAL A 54 3.06 6.03 16.49
N TYR A 55 2.94 4.70 16.39
CA TYR A 55 2.10 3.91 17.30
C TYR A 55 2.54 4.02 18.75
N VAL A 56 3.84 3.85 19.00
CA VAL A 56 4.41 3.92 20.35
C VAL A 56 4.32 5.33 20.91
N GLY A 57 4.63 6.34 20.11
CA GLY A 57 4.56 7.75 20.51
C GLY A 57 3.15 8.20 20.85
N ALA A 58 2.16 7.87 20.00
CA ALA A 58 0.76 8.20 20.26
C ALA A 58 0.23 7.52 21.54
N VAL A 59 0.57 6.25 21.76
CA VAL A 59 0.20 5.54 23.00
C VAL A 59 0.87 6.16 24.23
N ARG A 60 2.16 6.50 24.17
CA ARG A 60 2.85 7.17 25.28
C ARG A 60 2.28 8.55 25.58
N GLN A 61 1.89 9.29 24.55
CA GLN A 61 1.18 10.57 24.71
C GLN A 61 -0.16 10.36 25.45
N ALA A 62 -0.96 9.39 25.03
CA ALA A 62 -2.21 9.05 25.71
C ALA A 62 -1.98 8.58 27.16
N GLN A 63 -0.94 7.80 27.42
CA GLN A 63 -0.53 7.38 28.77
C GLN A 63 -0.13 8.56 29.67
N SER A 64 0.35 9.66 29.09
CA SER A 64 0.66 10.90 29.81
C SER A 64 -0.55 11.80 30.07
N GLY A 65 -1.76 11.36 29.69
CA GLY A 65 -3.00 12.11 29.88
C GLY A 65 -3.28 13.16 28.79
N ARG A 66 -2.54 13.14 27.67
CA ARG A 66 -2.75 14.05 26.53
C ARG A 66 -3.59 13.37 25.42
N PRO A 67 -4.34 14.12 24.60
CA PRO A 67 -5.21 13.53 23.56
C PRO A 67 -4.44 12.68 22.54
N LEU A 68 -4.98 11.52 22.17
CA LEU A 68 -4.33 10.56 21.27
C LEU A 68 -4.12 11.14 19.86
N TYR A 69 -5.13 11.84 19.33
CA TYR A 69 -5.13 12.31 17.94
C TYR A 69 -4.43 13.65 17.71
N GLU A 70 -3.94 14.28 18.78
CA GLU A 70 -3.04 15.45 18.71
C GLU A 70 -1.57 15.05 18.55
N TYR A 71 -1.24 13.76 18.68
CA TYR A 71 0.12 13.28 18.47
C TYR A 71 0.50 13.39 16.99
N ALA A 72 1.69 13.96 16.75
CA ALA A 72 2.40 13.90 15.48
C ALA A 72 3.84 13.47 15.76
N ALA A 73 4.35 12.52 14.99
CA ALA A 73 5.76 12.17 15.03
C ALA A 73 6.64 13.28 14.41
N ASP A 74 7.96 13.16 14.54
CA ASP A 74 8.91 14.16 14.02
C ASP A 74 8.80 14.38 12.50
N ASN A 75 8.33 13.36 11.78
CA ASN A 75 8.06 13.44 10.33
C ASN A 75 6.67 14.04 9.99
N GLY A 76 5.89 14.41 11.00
CA GLY A 76 4.54 14.96 10.91
C GLY A 76 3.41 13.93 10.81
N ASP A 77 3.71 12.63 10.84
CA ASP A 77 2.69 11.58 10.68
C ASP A 77 1.84 11.43 11.95
N PRO A 78 0.50 11.43 11.83
CA PRO A 78 -0.38 11.31 12.99
C PRO A 78 -0.87 9.88 13.21
N PHE A 79 -1.45 9.63 14.39
CA PHE A 79 -2.23 8.42 14.62
C PHE A 79 -3.57 8.46 13.85
N THR A 80 -3.85 7.40 13.08
CA THR A 80 -4.97 7.36 12.12
C THR A 80 -6.00 6.24 12.37
N TYR A 81 -5.76 5.36 13.33
CA TYR A 81 -6.63 4.20 13.57
C TYR A 81 -7.76 4.50 14.58
N PRO A 82 -8.81 3.65 14.64
CA PRO A 82 -9.82 3.75 15.70
C PRO A 82 -9.19 3.61 17.09
N PRO A 83 -9.82 4.16 18.15
CA PRO A 83 -9.22 4.18 19.49
C PRO A 83 -8.95 2.78 20.07
N PHE A 84 -9.72 1.76 19.66
CA PHE A 84 -9.44 0.38 20.05
C PHE A 84 -8.06 -0.11 19.60
N ALA A 85 -7.53 0.38 18.47
CA ALA A 85 -6.17 0.07 18.05
C ALA A 85 -5.13 0.58 19.05
N ALA A 86 -5.34 1.77 19.63
CA ALA A 86 -4.45 2.30 20.66
C ALA A 86 -4.48 1.44 21.93
N LEU A 87 -5.63 0.87 22.30
CA LEU A 87 -5.72 -0.08 23.42
C LEU A 87 -4.95 -1.37 23.15
N VAL A 88 -5.01 -1.91 21.93
CA VAL A 88 -4.22 -3.09 21.53
C VAL A 88 -2.72 -2.79 21.55
N LEU A 89 -2.34 -1.58 21.13
CA LEU A 89 -0.95 -1.11 21.11
C LEU A 89 -0.47 -0.60 22.48
N TRP A 90 -1.36 -0.46 23.46
CA TRP A 90 -1.09 0.14 24.77
C TRP A 90 0.13 -0.44 25.49
N PRO A 91 0.34 -1.78 25.51
CA PRO A 91 1.50 -2.37 26.19
C PRO A 91 2.84 -1.94 25.61
N LEU A 92 2.89 -1.55 24.32
CA LEU A 92 4.13 -1.12 23.67
C LEU A 92 4.68 0.18 24.27
N GLY A 93 3.81 1.03 24.84
CA GLY A 93 4.21 2.28 25.48
C GLY A 93 5.12 2.08 26.69
N TRP A 94 4.99 0.94 27.38
CA TRP A 94 5.77 0.59 28.58
C TRP A 94 7.14 0.00 28.27
N MET A 95 7.39 -0.39 27.03
CA MET A 95 8.61 -1.05 26.61
C MET A 95 9.59 -0.01 26.05
N SER A 96 10.90 -0.31 26.12
CA SER A 96 11.87 0.50 25.38
C SER A 96 11.66 0.34 23.87
N GLU A 97 12.03 1.36 23.11
CA GLU A 97 11.78 1.35 21.67
C GLU A 97 12.58 0.25 20.96
N SER A 98 13.82 -0.01 21.39
CA SER A 98 14.66 -1.09 20.85
C SER A 98 14.01 -2.47 21.02
N VAL A 99 13.44 -2.76 22.20
CA VAL A 99 12.77 -4.05 22.44
C VAL A 99 11.49 -4.12 21.61
N THR A 100 10.72 -3.04 21.56
CA THR A 100 9.49 -2.96 20.75
C THR A 100 9.77 -3.24 19.27
N ARG A 101 10.80 -2.60 18.69
CA ARG A 101 11.20 -2.80 17.28
C ARG A 101 11.52 -4.26 16.98
N VAL A 102 12.32 -4.92 17.82
CA VAL A 102 12.73 -6.33 17.61
C VAL A 102 11.53 -7.27 17.73
N LEU A 103 10.74 -7.15 18.79
CA LEU A 103 9.56 -8.02 19.00
C LEU A 103 8.52 -7.82 17.90
N TRP A 104 8.33 -6.59 17.45
CA TRP A 104 7.37 -6.27 16.39
C TRP A 104 7.79 -6.87 15.05
N LEU A 105 9.08 -6.79 14.68
CA LEU A 105 9.61 -7.45 13.49
C LEU A 105 9.43 -8.97 13.54
N VAL A 106 9.73 -9.59 14.70
CA VAL A 106 9.49 -11.03 14.91
C VAL A 106 8.00 -11.37 14.73
N ALA A 107 7.11 -10.53 15.26
CA ALA A 107 5.67 -10.70 15.12
C ALA A 107 5.20 -10.58 13.65
N ILE A 108 5.74 -9.63 12.88
CA ILE A 108 5.44 -9.50 11.44
C ILE A 108 5.89 -10.76 10.69
N VAL A 109 7.11 -11.25 10.94
CA VAL A 109 7.62 -12.48 10.31
C VAL A 109 6.75 -13.69 10.67
N ALA A 110 6.34 -13.82 11.94
CA ALA A 110 5.43 -14.87 12.37
C ALA A 110 4.05 -14.75 11.68
N ALA A 111 3.53 -13.53 11.51
CA ALA A 111 2.28 -13.29 10.80
C ALA A 111 2.35 -13.76 9.34
N VAL A 112 3.48 -13.54 8.64
CA VAL A 112 3.70 -14.06 7.28
C VAL A 112 3.64 -15.58 7.24
N ALA A 113 4.33 -16.26 8.18
CA ALA A 113 4.30 -17.71 8.28
C ALA A 113 2.89 -18.24 8.55
N VAL A 114 2.13 -17.59 9.45
CA VAL A 114 0.74 -17.95 9.76
C VAL A 114 -0.16 -17.79 8.53
N ILE A 115 -0.06 -16.69 7.78
CA ILE A 115 -0.80 -16.48 6.53
C ILE A 115 -0.53 -17.63 5.55
N ALA A 116 0.75 -17.98 5.37
CA ALA A 116 1.16 -19.00 4.42
C ALA A 116 0.60 -20.38 4.80
N VAL A 117 0.73 -20.77 6.07
CA VAL A 117 0.22 -22.05 6.60
C VAL A 117 -1.30 -22.10 6.56
N ALA A 118 -1.98 -21.02 6.96
CA ALA A 118 -3.44 -20.95 6.96
C ALA A 118 -4.03 -21.09 5.56
N LEU A 119 -3.46 -20.39 4.56
CA LEU A 119 -3.91 -20.50 3.18
C LEU A 119 -3.62 -21.89 2.60
N ALA A 120 -2.44 -22.45 2.87
CA ALA A 120 -2.06 -23.79 2.45
C ALA A 120 -2.98 -24.88 3.04
N ALA A 121 -3.43 -24.73 4.29
CA ALA A 121 -4.36 -25.66 4.94
C ALA A 121 -5.70 -25.76 4.19
N ARG A 122 -6.10 -24.70 3.46
CA ARG A 122 -7.31 -24.65 2.63
C ARG A 122 -7.04 -24.81 1.14
N TRP A 123 -5.83 -25.21 0.77
CA TRP A 123 -5.50 -25.55 -0.60
C TRP A 123 -5.98 -26.96 -0.96
N GLU A 124 -6.53 -27.09 -2.17
CA GLU A 124 -7.19 -28.30 -2.68
C GLU A 124 -6.22 -29.49 -2.87
N HIS A 125 -4.91 -29.23 -3.05
CA HIS A 125 -3.90 -30.25 -3.30
C HIS A 125 -3.17 -30.70 -2.02
N ALA A 126 -3.80 -31.62 -1.27
CA ALA A 126 -3.30 -32.10 0.03
C ALA A 126 -1.82 -32.53 0.06
N PRO A 127 -1.30 -33.32 -0.91
CA PRO A 127 0.08 -33.83 -0.86
C PRO A 127 1.16 -32.74 -0.98
N ARG A 128 0.82 -31.54 -1.48
CA ARG A 128 1.77 -30.44 -1.71
C ARG A 128 1.57 -29.25 -0.78
N ARG A 129 0.70 -29.37 0.24
CA ARG A 129 0.36 -28.24 1.13
C ARG A 129 1.55 -27.63 1.84
N GLN A 130 2.44 -28.45 2.39
CA GLN A 130 3.63 -27.96 3.09
C GLN A 130 4.61 -27.26 2.15
N LEU A 131 4.79 -27.80 0.93
CA LEU A 131 5.61 -27.17 -0.10
C LEU A 131 5.03 -25.81 -0.51
N PHE A 132 3.71 -25.73 -0.72
CA PHE A 132 3.05 -24.47 -1.04
C PHE A 132 3.08 -23.47 0.10
N ALA A 133 2.97 -23.90 1.35
CA ALA A 133 3.18 -23.02 2.50
C ALA A 133 4.59 -22.42 2.47
N GLY A 134 5.63 -23.23 2.26
CA GLY A 134 7.01 -22.76 2.14
C GLY A 134 7.20 -21.79 0.96
N VAL A 135 6.70 -22.12 -0.23
CA VAL A 135 6.78 -21.24 -1.41
C VAL A 135 6.02 -19.93 -1.17
N LEU A 136 4.81 -20.00 -0.63
CA LEU A 136 3.99 -18.82 -0.32
C LEU A 136 4.66 -17.94 0.73
N ALA A 137 5.28 -18.51 1.76
CA ALA A 137 6.03 -17.76 2.76
C ALA A 137 7.22 -17.03 2.12
N CYS A 138 8.00 -17.69 1.25
CA CYS A 138 9.09 -17.08 0.50
C CYS A 138 8.61 -15.96 -0.44
N VAL A 139 7.50 -16.17 -1.16
CA VAL A 139 6.93 -15.15 -2.05
C VAL A 139 6.41 -13.96 -1.26
N LEU A 140 5.73 -14.19 -0.13
CA LEU A 140 5.25 -13.12 0.73
C LEU A 140 6.41 -12.31 1.30
N ILE A 141 7.40 -12.93 1.94
CA ILE A 141 8.52 -12.20 2.56
C ILE A 141 9.32 -11.39 1.53
N ALA A 142 9.45 -11.89 0.30
CA ALA A 142 10.13 -11.17 -0.78
C ALA A 142 9.27 -10.07 -1.44
N SER A 143 7.95 -10.07 -1.22
CA SER A 143 7.04 -9.13 -1.88
C SER A 143 7.15 -7.71 -1.32
N ALA A 144 6.89 -6.71 -2.16
CA ALA A 144 6.91 -5.31 -1.79
C ALA A 144 5.93 -4.98 -0.63
N PRO A 145 4.71 -5.55 -0.52
CA PRO A 145 3.84 -5.34 0.62
C PRO A 145 4.49 -5.73 1.96
N VAL A 146 5.04 -6.94 2.07
CA VAL A 146 5.66 -7.41 3.32
C VAL A 146 6.98 -6.71 3.60
N GLN A 147 7.77 -6.41 2.57
CA GLN A 147 8.97 -5.57 2.73
C GLN A 147 8.59 -4.16 3.21
N SER A 148 7.44 -3.63 2.79
CA SER A 148 6.89 -2.37 3.30
C SER A 148 6.40 -2.53 4.75
N ASP A 149 5.77 -3.66 5.12
CA ASP A 149 5.40 -3.93 6.51
C ASP A 149 6.63 -3.96 7.43
N LEU A 150 7.72 -4.63 7.01
CA LEU A 150 8.98 -4.69 7.75
C LEU A 150 9.70 -3.34 7.82
N ARG A 151 9.69 -2.55 6.75
CA ARG A 151 10.30 -1.22 6.70
C ARG A 151 9.66 -0.27 7.72
N PHE A 152 8.33 -0.21 7.72
CA PHE A 152 7.61 0.77 8.53
C PHE A 152 7.08 0.23 9.86
N GLY A 153 7.07 -1.09 10.06
CA GLY A 153 6.53 -1.71 11.27
C GLY A 153 5.01 -1.66 11.29
N GLN A 154 4.37 -2.01 10.19
CA GLN A 154 2.92 -1.83 10.02
C GLN A 154 2.08 -2.86 10.76
N ILE A 155 0.94 -2.39 11.31
CA ILE A 155 -0.05 -3.25 11.96
C ILE A 155 -0.93 -4.01 10.95
N SER A 156 -0.91 -3.57 9.69
CA SER A 156 -1.81 -4.04 8.63
C SER A 156 -1.72 -5.56 8.40
N ILE A 157 -0.54 -6.17 8.51
CA ILE A 157 -0.40 -7.61 8.33
C ILE A 157 -1.12 -8.44 9.40
N PHE A 158 -1.23 -7.93 10.64
CA PHE A 158 -2.00 -8.60 11.70
C PHE A 158 -3.51 -8.55 11.42
N VAL A 159 -3.98 -7.45 10.84
CA VAL A 159 -5.37 -7.32 10.35
C VAL A 159 -5.65 -8.38 9.28
N VAL A 160 -4.70 -8.64 8.38
CA VAL A 160 -4.79 -9.72 7.38
C VAL A 160 -4.84 -11.10 8.05
N VAL A 161 -3.97 -11.39 9.03
CA VAL A 161 -4.01 -12.67 9.77
C VAL A 161 -5.39 -12.91 10.40
N LEU A 162 -5.88 -11.96 11.18
CA LEU A 162 -7.14 -12.08 11.91
C LEU A 162 -8.31 -12.33 10.95
N THR A 163 -8.42 -11.52 9.90
CA THR A 163 -9.49 -11.66 8.91
C THR A 163 -9.39 -12.95 8.10
N LEU A 164 -8.18 -13.34 7.69
CA LEU A 164 -7.94 -14.54 6.90
C LEU A 164 -8.31 -15.80 7.69
N LEU A 165 -7.94 -15.91 8.97
CA LEU A 165 -8.23 -17.09 9.79
C LEU A 165 -9.74 -17.35 9.94
N ASP A 166 -10.53 -16.30 10.14
CA ASP A 166 -11.99 -16.37 10.22
C ASP A 166 -12.65 -16.64 8.85
N ALA A 167 -12.17 -15.97 7.80
CA ALA A 167 -12.69 -16.14 6.46
C ALA A 167 -12.42 -17.54 5.91
N LEU A 168 -11.24 -18.09 6.21
CA LEU A 168 -10.85 -19.46 5.92
C LEU A 168 -11.49 -20.49 6.86
N GLU A 169 -12.25 -20.09 7.89
CA GLU A 169 -12.89 -20.97 8.86
C GLU A 169 -11.90 -21.82 9.68
N ILE A 170 -10.67 -21.35 9.87
CA ILE A 170 -9.66 -21.97 10.76
C ILE A 170 -10.08 -21.77 12.22
N THR A 171 -10.65 -20.60 12.53
CA THR A 171 -11.24 -20.32 13.84
C THR A 171 -12.35 -21.34 14.19
N PRO A 172 -12.40 -21.84 15.44
CA PRO A 172 -13.46 -22.73 15.89
C PRO A 172 -14.86 -22.14 15.65
N ALA A 173 -15.83 -22.96 15.25
CA ALA A 173 -17.15 -22.51 14.80
C ALA A 173 -17.91 -21.61 15.80
N ARG A 174 -17.67 -21.77 17.11
CA ARG A 174 -18.27 -20.92 18.15
C ARG A 174 -17.71 -19.50 18.21
N TRP A 175 -16.48 -19.29 17.72
CA TRP A 175 -15.75 -18.02 17.73
C TRP A 175 -15.60 -17.38 16.35
N ARG A 176 -16.00 -18.06 15.26
CA ARG A 176 -15.90 -17.52 13.89
C ARG A 176 -16.59 -16.17 13.76
N GLY A 177 -15.88 -15.21 13.18
CA GLY A 177 -16.31 -13.83 13.00
C GLY A 177 -15.71 -12.87 14.03
N VAL A 178 -15.34 -13.37 15.22
CA VAL A 178 -14.76 -12.51 16.27
C VAL A 178 -13.45 -11.87 15.81
N LEU A 179 -12.57 -12.61 15.13
CA LEU A 179 -11.29 -12.07 14.66
C LEU A 179 -11.51 -11.01 13.57
N VAL A 180 -12.50 -11.18 12.69
CA VAL A 180 -12.91 -10.13 11.73
C VAL A 180 -13.42 -8.89 12.45
N GLY A 181 -14.22 -9.04 13.51
CA GLY A 181 -14.72 -7.91 14.30
C GLY A 181 -13.60 -7.16 15.04
N LEU A 182 -12.66 -7.88 15.65
CA LEU A 182 -11.47 -7.30 16.28
C LEU A 182 -10.58 -6.60 15.25
N ALA A 183 -10.36 -7.22 14.09
CA ALA A 183 -9.62 -6.63 12.99
C ALA A 183 -10.29 -5.33 12.50
N ALA A 184 -11.62 -5.33 12.37
CA ALA A 184 -12.41 -4.14 12.02
C ALA A 184 -12.27 -3.02 13.05
N ALA A 185 -12.15 -3.35 14.33
CA ALA A 185 -11.97 -2.38 15.40
C ALA A 185 -10.54 -1.81 15.43
N ILE A 186 -9.55 -2.54 14.90
CA ILE A 186 -8.18 -2.04 14.69
C ILE A 186 -8.10 -1.19 13.41
N LYS A 187 -8.80 -1.60 12.34
CA LYS A 187 -8.81 -0.92 11.04
C LYS A 187 -10.14 -1.21 10.36
N LEU A 188 -10.88 -0.19 9.92
CA LEU A 188 -12.29 -0.35 9.52
C LEU A 188 -12.50 -1.21 8.24
N THR A 189 -11.49 -1.38 7.39
CA THR A 189 -11.63 -2.04 6.08
C THR A 189 -12.14 -3.51 6.14
N PRO A 190 -11.77 -4.33 7.13
CA PRO A 190 -12.39 -5.61 7.43
C PRO A 190 -13.92 -5.66 7.55
N LEU A 191 -14.63 -4.55 7.77
CA LEU A 191 -16.10 -4.55 7.84
C LEU A 191 -16.76 -5.13 6.57
N LEU A 192 -16.07 -5.08 5.43
CA LEU A 192 -16.54 -5.70 4.20
C LEU A 192 -16.69 -7.23 4.32
N PHE A 193 -15.92 -7.89 5.19
CA PHE A 193 -16.09 -9.32 5.48
C PHE A 193 -17.40 -9.62 6.22
N VAL A 194 -17.92 -8.67 7.01
CA VAL A 194 -19.24 -8.81 7.66
C VAL A 194 -20.34 -8.88 6.59
N VAL A 195 -20.29 -7.98 5.60
CA VAL A 195 -21.20 -7.98 4.45
C VAL A 195 -21.05 -9.28 3.66
N PHE A 196 -19.82 -9.72 3.39
CA PHE A 196 -19.57 -11.00 2.74
C PHE A 196 -20.18 -12.18 3.51
N PHE A 197 -20.01 -12.25 4.84
CA PHE A 197 -20.60 -13.32 5.64
C PHE A 197 -22.13 -13.35 5.55
N LEU A 198 -22.79 -12.18 5.57
CA LEU A 198 -24.23 -12.09 5.34
C LEU A 198 -24.61 -12.62 3.96
N LEU A 199 -23.92 -12.17 2.91
CA LEU A 199 -24.18 -12.58 1.52
C LEU A 199 -23.91 -14.06 1.26
N ALA A 200 -22.91 -14.62 1.95
CA ALA A 200 -22.55 -16.04 1.90
C ALA A 200 -23.47 -16.93 2.77
N GLY A 201 -24.45 -16.35 3.48
CA GLY A 201 -25.36 -17.08 4.36
C GLY A 201 -24.79 -17.42 5.75
N ARG A 202 -23.57 -16.96 6.07
CA ARG A 202 -22.88 -17.13 7.35
C ARG A 202 -23.37 -16.09 8.38
N ARG A 203 -24.68 -16.03 8.63
CA ARG A 203 -25.31 -15.00 9.49
C ARG A 203 -24.74 -14.97 10.91
N ARG A 204 -24.47 -16.15 11.50
CA ARG A 204 -23.89 -16.23 12.86
C ARG A 204 -22.49 -15.61 12.91
N ASP A 205 -21.68 -15.81 11.87
CA ASP A 205 -20.32 -15.26 11.81
C ASP A 205 -20.38 -13.74 11.60
N ALA A 206 -21.31 -13.25 10.77
CA ALA A 206 -21.55 -11.82 10.60
C ALA A 206 -22.00 -11.16 11.92
N LEU A 207 -22.93 -11.78 12.65
CA LEU A 207 -23.40 -11.27 13.94
C LEU A 207 -22.28 -11.22 14.97
N ARG A 208 -21.45 -12.27 15.07
CA ARG A 208 -20.29 -12.27 15.98
C ARG A 208 -19.25 -11.23 15.59
N ALA A 209 -19.01 -11.03 14.30
CA ALA A 209 -18.09 -9.99 13.83
C ALA A 209 -18.61 -8.59 14.16
N ALA A 210 -19.89 -8.32 13.90
CA ALA A 210 -20.53 -7.05 14.26
C ALA A 210 -20.52 -6.83 15.78
N ALA A 211 -20.83 -7.86 16.57
CA ALA A 211 -20.82 -7.78 18.03
C ALA A 211 -19.41 -7.56 18.60
N ALA A 212 -18.39 -8.25 18.08
CA ALA A 212 -17.01 -8.04 18.50
C ALA A 212 -16.51 -6.64 18.12
N PHE A 213 -16.82 -6.16 16.92
CA PHE A 213 -16.52 -4.79 16.50
C PHE A 213 -17.17 -3.74 17.41
N ALA A 214 -18.49 -3.85 17.62
CA ALA A 214 -19.23 -2.93 18.47
C ALA A 214 -18.77 -3.00 19.93
N GLY A 215 -18.53 -4.20 20.46
CA GLY A 215 -18.00 -4.40 21.81
C GLY A 215 -16.62 -3.76 21.99
N SER A 216 -15.71 -3.95 21.03
CA SER A 216 -14.40 -3.29 21.02
C SER A 216 -14.51 -1.76 20.96
N ALA A 217 -15.42 -1.23 20.13
CA ALA A 217 -15.66 0.20 20.05
C ALA A 217 -16.23 0.77 21.37
N VAL A 218 -17.13 0.03 22.04
CA VAL A 218 -17.66 0.40 23.36
C VAL A 218 -16.57 0.37 24.43
N VAL A 219 -15.74 -0.67 24.46
CA VAL A 219 -14.58 -0.73 25.38
C VAL A 219 -13.67 0.47 25.17
N ALA A 220 -13.40 0.83 23.91
CA ALA A 220 -12.59 2.00 23.60
C ALA A 220 -13.27 3.32 24.00
N ALA A 221 -14.59 3.45 23.82
CA ALA A 221 -15.35 4.63 24.25
C ALA A 221 -15.41 4.79 25.77
N VAL A 222 -15.38 3.69 26.53
CA VAL A 222 -15.34 3.73 28.00
C VAL A 222 -13.95 4.12 28.50
N LEU A 223 -12.89 3.56 27.90
CA LEU A 223 -11.51 3.77 28.37
C LEU A 223 -10.87 5.06 27.81
N LEU A 224 -11.26 5.47 26.60
CA LEU A 224 -10.76 6.64 25.88
C LEU A 224 -11.95 7.46 25.32
N PRO A 225 -12.79 8.06 26.19
CA PRO A 225 -14.04 8.69 25.76
C PRO A 225 -13.86 9.89 24.83
N ALA A 226 -12.95 10.81 25.17
CA ALA A 226 -12.70 12.00 24.38
C ALA A 226 -12.10 11.65 23.00
N ASP A 227 -11.10 10.76 22.97
CA ASP A 227 -10.49 10.29 21.72
C ASP A 227 -11.52 9.54 20.86
N SER A 228 -12.38 8.73 21.48
CA SER A 228 -13.46 8.05 20.76
C SER A 228 -14.44 9.02 20.13
N LEU A 229 -14.86 10.06 20.86
CA LEU A 229 -15.73 11.09 20.32
C LEU A 229 -15.05 11.82 19.14
N GLN A 230 -13.79 12.21 19.31
CA GLN A 230 -13.01 12.89 18.27
C GLN A 230 -12.83 12.00 17.03
N PHE A 231 -12.59 10.70 17.21
CA PHE A 231 -12.43 9.77 16.10
C PHE A 231 -13.69 9.69 15.24
N TRP A 232 -14.83 9.41 15.88
CA TRP A 232 -16.09 9.15 15.18
C TRP A 232 -16.74 10.41 14.60
N THR A 233 -16.42 11.60 15.12
CA THR A 233 -17.03 12.86 14.65
C THR A 233 -16.14 13.66 13.71
N ALA A 234 -14.81 13.54 13.82
CA ALA A 234 -13.87 14.38 13.07
C ALA A 234 -12.77 13.58 12.38
N SER A 235 -11.94 12.86 13.15
CA SER A 235 -10.69 12.27 12.63
C SER A 235 -10.90 11.25 11.51
N LEU A 236 -12.04 10.53 11.52
CA LEU A 236 -12.43 9.57 10.47
C LEU A 236 -12.68 10.24 9.11
N PHE A 237 -13.22 11.46 9.11
CA PHE A 237 -13.61 12.18 7.88
C PHE A 237 -12.51 13.06 7.31
N SER A 238 -11.47 13.34 8.10
CA SER A 238 -10.35 14.19 7.69
C SER A 238 -9.25 13.39 6.98
N THR A 239 -9.51 12.82 5.80
CA THR A 239 -8.52 11.99 5.08
C THR A 239 -7.24 12.72 4.70
N ALA A 240 -7.28 14.05 4.57
CA ALA A 240 -6.10 14.88 4.27
C ALA A 240 -5.00 14.81 5.34
N ARG A 241 -5.33 14.36 6.57
CA ARG A 241 -4.35 14.21 7.65
C ARG A 241 -3.49 12.95 7.55
N VAL A 242 -3.86 12.00 6.68
CA VAL A 242 -3.20 10.68 6.58
C VAL A 242 -1.91 10.75 5.74
N GLY A 243 -1.61 11.92 5.17
CA GLY A 243 -0.48 12.16 4.27
C GLY A 243 -0.96 12.60 2.90
N ASP A 244 -0.02 12.79 1.97
CA ASP A 244 -0.41 13.22 0.62
C ASP A 244 -1.15 12.11 -0.13
N MET A 245 -2.38 12.44 -0.53
CA MET A 245 -3.31 11.52 -1.16
C MET A 245 -2.91 11.19 -2.60
N ALA A 246 -2.08 12.00 -3.25
CA ALA A 246 -1.59 11.77 -4.60
C ALA A 246 -0.30 10.92 -4.65
N SER A 247 0.31 10.62 -3.49
CA SER A 247 1.56 9.85 -3.34
C SER A 247 1.61 8.64 -4.27
N LEU A 248 2.75 8.44 -4.96
CA LEU A 248 3.00 7.22 -5.73
C LEU A 248 2.99 5.98 -4.82
N GLY A 249 3.28 6.15 -3.53
CA GLY A 249 3.08 5.11 -2.52
C GLY A 249 1.62 4.76 -2.30
N ASN A 250 0.69 5.69 -2.54
CA ASN A 250 -0.75 5.49 -2.46
C ASN A 250 -1.29 4.92 -3.78
N GLN A 251 -1.60 3.63 -3.74
CA GLN A 251 -2.12 2.83 -4.85
C GLN A 251 -3.65 2.66 -4.75
N SER A 252 -4.35 3.57 -4.06
CA SER A 252 -5.82 3.59 -4.02
C SER A 252 -6.42 4.04 -5.34
N LEU A 253 -7.67 3.63 -5.61
CA LEU A 253 -8.40 4.14 -6.77
C LEU A 253 -8.68 5.64 -6.67
N HIS A 254 -8.76 6.19 -5.45
CA HIS A 254 -8.86 7.63 -5.23
C HIS A 254 -7.61 8.36 -5.76
N ALA A 255 -6.42 7.86 -5.43
CA ALA A 255 -5.16 8.41 -5.90
C ALA A 255 -4.97 8.24 -7.43
N VAL A 256 -5.38 7.09 -7.98
CA VAL A 256 -5.39 6.85 -9.44
C VAL A 256 -6.26 7.89 -10.15
N LEU A 257 -7.48 8.16 -9.67
CA LEU A 257 -8.38 9.17 -10.23
C LEU A 257 -7.79 10.59 -10.13
N GLY A 258 -7.14 10.91 -9.00
CA GLY A 258 -6.44 12.19 -8.85
C GLY A 258 -5.31 12.36 -9.86
N ARG A 259 -4.47 11.33 -10.03
CA ARG A 259 -3.41 11.31 -11.05
C ARG A 259 -3.94 11.30 -12.49
N ALA A 260 -5.18 10.84 -12.70
CA ALA A 260 -5.85 10.90 -14.00
C ALA A 260 -6.46 12.27 -14.31
N GLY A 261 -6.34 13.25 -13.40
CA GLY A 261 -6.83 14.61 -13.60
C GLY A 261 -8.24 14.89 -13.07
N ILE A 262 -8.85 13.96 -12.33
CA ILE A 262 -10.17 14.22 -11.73
C ILE A 262 -10.01 15.20 -10.55
N GLY A 263 -10.60 16.39 -10.72
CA GLY A 263 -10.58 17.49 -9.76
C GLY A 263 -11.11 17.11 -8.37
N ALA A 264 -10.61 17.79 -7.34
CA ALA A 264 -10.90 17.46 -5.94
C ALA A 264 -12.39 17.58 -5.60
N GLU A 265 -13.11 18.44 -6.31
CA GLU A 265 -14.55 18.68 -6.17
C GLU A 265 -15.41 17.48 -6.61
N HIS A 266 -15.01 16.78 -7.67
CA HIS A 266 -15.78 15.65 -8.22
C HIS A 266 -15.22 14.28 -7.79
N ARG A 267 -13.93 14.22 -7.45
CA ARG A 267 -13.22 12.97 -7.16
C ARG A 267 -13.85 12.11 -6.06
N PRO A 268 -14.34 12.63 -4.92
CA PRO A 268 -14.95 11.79 -3.88
C PRO A 268 -16.19 11.02 -4.38
N VAL A 269 -17.06 11.69 -5.15
CA VAL A 269 -18.28 11.08 -5.69
C VAL A 269 -17.96 10.04 -6.75
N VAL A 270 -17.08 10.39 -7.70
CA VAL A 270 -16.62 9.47 -8.76
C VAL A 270 -15.96 8.23 -8.15
N TRP A 271 -15.09 8.43 -7.16
CA TRP A 271 -14.45 7.35 -6.42
C TRP A 271 -15.46 6.47 -5.71
N LEU A 272 -16.42 7.04 -4.97
CA LEU A 272 -17.43 6.29 -4.24
C LEU A 272 -18.28 5.41 -5.16
N LEU A 273 -18.75 5.96 -6.29
CA LEU A 273 -19.55 5.20 -7.27
C LEU A 273 -18.73 4.06 -7.89
N LEU A 274 -17.49 4.35 -8.29
CA LEU A 274 -16.58 3.35 -8.87
C LEU A 274 -16.32 2.21 -7.90
N VAL A 275 -15.94 2.54 -6.66
CA VAL A 275 -15.63 1.57 -5.61
C VAL A 275 -16.87 0.78 -5.20
N ALA A 276 -18.04 1.42 -5.09
CA ALA A 276 -19.29 0.70 -4.80
C ALA A 276 -19.59 -0.38 -5.85
N GLY A 277 -19.43 -0.07 -7.13
CA GLY A 277 -19.59 -1.03 -8.22
C GLY A 277 -18.57 -2.19 -8.15
N ILE A 278 -17.29 -1.87 -7.93
CA ILE A 278 -16.22 -2.85 -7.81
C ILE A 278 -16.44 -3.78 -6.60
N CYS A 279 -16.77 -3.23 -5.44
CA CYS A 279 -17.02 -3.99 -4.23
C CYS A 279 -18.29 -4.85 -4.35
N ALA A 280 -19.37 -4.32 -4.94
CA ALA A 280 -20.59 -5.10 -5.18
C ALA A 280 -20.32 -6.31 -6.08
N LEU A 281 -19.58 -6.11 -7.18
CA LEU A 281 -19.19 -7.18 -8.09
C LEU A 281 -18.27 -8.21 -7.41
N ALA A 282 -17.26 -7.76 -6.68
CA ALA A 282 -16.33 -8.63 -5.96
C ALA A 282 -17.05 -9.46 -4.89
N LEU A 283 -17.96 -8.85 -4.11
CA LEU A 283 -18.77 -9.53 -3.10
C LEU A 283 -19.72 -10.56 -3.71
N TRP A 284 -20.36 -10.23 -4.84
CA TRP A 284 -21.21 -11.17 -5.57
C TRP A 284 -20.40 -12.38 -6.06
N ARG A 285 -19.21 -12.16 -6.65
CA ARG A 285 -18.30 -13.24 -7.05
C ARG A 285 -17.81 -14.06 -5.86
N ALA A 286 -17.42 -13.41 -4.77
CA ALA A 286 -16.96 -14.09 -3.56
C ALA A 286 -18.06 -14.96 -2.95
N ARG A 287 -19.31 -14.50 -2.93
CA ARG A 287 -20.48 -15.29 -2.54
C ARG A 287 -20.61 -16.55 -3.39
N ASN A 288 -20.45 -16.45 -4.71
CA ASN A 288 -20.53 -17.61 -5.60
C ASN A 288 -19.38 -18.59 -5.35
N LEU A 289 -18.15 -18.10 -5.21
CA LEU A 289 -16.98 -18.91 -4.85
C LEU A 289 -17.17 -19.62 -3.50
N ALA A 290 -17.78 -18.95 -2.52
CA ALA A 290 -18.08 -19.56 -1.22
C ALA A 290 -19.11 -20.70 -1.35
N ARG A 291 -20.14 -20.52 -2.19
CA ARG A 291 -21.14 -21.57 -2.49
C ARG A 291 -20.56 -22.77 -3.23
N GLU A 292 -19.52 -22.55 -4.01
CA GLU A 292 -18.73 -23.60 -4.67
C GLU A 292 -17.73 -24.29 -3.73
N GLY A 293 -17.67 -23.88 -2.45
CA GLY A 293 -16.71 -24.43 -1.48
C GLY A 293 -15.30 -23.86 -1.61
N ARG A 294 -15.05 -22.94 -2.56
CA ARG A 294 -13.75 -22.28 -2.82
C ARG A 294 -13.47 -21.14 -1.84
N ARG A 295 -13.45 -21.48 -0.55
CA ARG A 295 -13.34 -20.52 0.58
C ARG A 295 -12.11 -19.63 0.51
N ALA A 296 -10.95 -20.18 0.14
CA ALA A 296 -9.70 -19.42 -0.01
C ALA A 296 -9.82 -18.33 -1.07
N HIS A 297 -10.39 -18.66 -2.23
CA HIS A 297 -10.60 -17.71 -3.32
C HIS A 297 -11.61 -16.62 -2.93
N ALA A 298 -12.69 -17.00 -2.25
CA ALA A 298 -13.68 -16.04 -1.75
C ALA A 298 -13.06 -15.06 -0.75
N ALA A 299 -12.32 -15.57 0.25
CA ALA A 299 -11.67 -14.76 1.27
C ALA A 299 -10.65 -13.77 0.66
N VAL A 300 -9.79 -14.25 -0.23
CA VAL A 300 -8.78 -13.41 -0.88
C VAL A 300 -9.42 -12.35 -1.79
N LEU A 301 -10.51 -12.67 -2.49
CA LEU A 301 -11.23 -11.71 -3.32
C LEU A 301 -11.88 -10.60 -2.48
N VAL A 302 -12.49 -10.95 -1.34
CA VAL A 302 -13.02 -9.94 -0.40
C VAL A 302 -11.89 -9.09 0.18
N GLY A 303 -10.76 -9.71 0.52
CA GLY A 303 -9.53 -9.02 0.92
C GLY A 303 -9.06 -8.00 -0.12
N CYS A 304 -9.02 -8.37 -1.40
CA CYS A 304 -8.72 -7.43 -2.48
C CYS A 304 -9.75 -6.29 -2.57
N ALA A 305 -11.03 -6.60 -2.37
CA ALA A 305 -12.08 -5.59 -2.33
C ALA A 305 -11.93 -4.63 -1.14
N THR A 306 -11.37 -5.07 0.00
CA THR A 306 -11.06 -4.15 1.12
C THR A 306 -9.97 -3.13 0.76
N ILE A 307 -9.01 -3.50 -0.10
CA ILE A 307 -7.99 -2.59 -0.63
C ILE A 307 -8.62 -1.60 -1.62
N ALA A 308 -9.52 -2.08 -2.50
CA ALA A 308 -10.26 -1.23 -3.42
C ALA A 308 -11.13 -0.21 -2.69
N ALA A 309 -11.76 -0.64 -1.59
CA ALA A 309 -12.63 0.18 -0.76
C ALA A 309 -11.92 1.30 0.01
N SER A 310 -10.60 1.20 0.18
CA SER A 310 -9.86 2.17 0.97
C SER A 310 -9.53 3.42 0.14
N PRO A 311 -9.80 4.64 0.64
CA PRO A 311 -9.41 5.88 -0.03
C PRO A 311 -7.88 6.09 0.01
N VAL A 312 -7.18 5.35 0.87
CA VAL A 312 -5.71 5.31 0.96
C VAL A 312 -5.23 3.86 0.98
N SER A 313 -4.45 3.46 -0.01
CA SER A 313 -3.94 2.10 -0.15
C SER A 313 -2.44 2.10 -0.34
N TRP A 314 -1.72 2.11 0.77
CA TRP A 314 -0.26 1.98 0.79
C TRP A 314 0.19 0.59 0.35
N THR A 315 1.47 0.46 0.00
CA THR A 315 2.05 -0.82 -0.47
C THR A 315 1.83 -1.97 0.53
N HIS A 316 2.01 -1.73 1.83
CA HIS A 316 1.77 -2.73 2.90
C HIS A 316 0.29 -3.14 3.06
N HIS A 317 -0.68 -2.40 2.49
CA HIS A 317 -2.08 -2.88 2.45
C HIS A 317 -2.30 -4.01 1.44
N GLN A 318 -1.36 -4.22 0.51
CA GLN A 318 -1.58 -5.03 -0.69
C GLN A 318 -1.23 -6.51 -0.52
N VAL A 319 -1.06 -7.03 0.70
CA VAL A 319 -0.77 -8.45 0.93
C VAL A 319 -1.79 -9.39 0.25
N TRP A 320 -3.08 -9.00 0.20
CA TRP A 320 -4.13 -9.79 -0.44
C TRP A 320 -3.90 -10.02 -1.95
N THR A 321 -3.27 -9.09 -2.67
CA THR A 321 -3.00 -9.27 -4.10
C THR A 321 -1.89 -10.29 -4.35
N VAL A 322 -0.93 -10.43 -3.42
CA VAL A 322 0.07 -11.50 -3.44
C VAL A 322 -0.62 -12.86 -3.26
N LEU A 323 -1.56 -12.96 -2.32
CA LEU A 323 -2.36 -14.17 -2.13
C LEU A 323 -3.19 -14.49 -3.39
N ALA A 324 -3.77 -13.47 -4.04
CA ALA A 324 -4.49 -13.63 -5.30
C ALA A 324 -3.58 -14.16 -6.41
N GLY A 325 -2.37 -13.60 -6.56
CA GLY A 325 -1.37 -14.05 -7.53
C GLY A 325 -1.00 -15.52 -7.31
N MET A 326 -0.78 -15.91 -6.05
CA MET A 326 -0.46 -17.29 -5.69
C MET A 326 -1.62 -18.26 -5.99
N LEU A 327 -2.87 -17.88 -5.70
CA LEU A 327 -4.04 -18.69 -6.08
C LEU A 327 -4.20 -18.82 -7.60
N LEU A 328 -3.90 -17.76 -8.37
CA LEU A 328 -3.94 -17.79 -9.83
C LEU A 328 -2.84 -18.67 -10.43
N VAL A 329 -1.61 -18.61 -9.91
CA VAL A 329 -0.50 -19.51 -10.31
C VAL A 329 -0.83 -20.96 -9.98
N ALA A 330 -1.46 -21.22 -8.83
CA ALA A 330 -1.88 -22.55 -8.43
C ALA A 330 -3.09 -23.08 -9.22
N SER A 331 -3.73 -22.26 -10.06
CA SER A 331 -4.93 -22.65 -10.82
C SER A 331 -4.61 -23.37 -12.14
N ALA A 332 -5.63 -24.03 -12.70
CA ALA A 332 -5.55 -24.64 -14.03
C ALA A 332 -5.72 -23.59 -15.14
N GLY A 333 -4.88 -23.69 -16.18
CA GLY A 333 -4.90 -22.86 -17.38
C GLY A 333 -3.73 -21.88 -17.48
N SER A 334 -3.06 -21.86 -18.64
CA SER A 334 -1.87 -21.03 -18.89
C SER A 334 -2.13 -19.53 -18.70
N ALA A 335 -3.28 -19.03 -19.17
CA ALA A 335 -3.63 -17.62 -19.03
C ALA A 335 -3.75 -17.17 -17.56
N ARG A 336 -4.32 -18.00 -16.68
CA ARG A 336 -4.43 -17.67 -15.25
C ARG A 336 -3.08 -17.73 -14.56
N ARG A 337 -2.24 -18.71 -14.92
CA ARG A 337 -0.87 -18.79 -14.42
C ARG A 337 -0.04 -17.60 -14.84
N ALA A 338 -0.15 -17.16 -16.09
CA ALA A 338 0.51 -15.97 -16.60
C ALA A 338 0.01 -14.70 -15.88
N ALA A 339 -1.30 -14.55 -15.69
CA ALA A 339 -1.87 -13.43 -14.93
C ALA A 339 -1.40 -13.42 -13.47
N GLY A 340 -1.36 -14.60 -12.83
CA GLY A 340 -0.83 -14.75 -11.48
C GLY A 340 0.65 -14.42 -11.39
N ALA A 341 1.47 -14.91 -12.31
CA ALA A 341 2.90 -14.61 -12.38
C ALA A 341 3.15 -13.12 -12.61
N PHE A 342 2.43 -12.49 -13.54
CA PHE A 342 2.49 -11.05 -13.78
C PHE A 342 2.14 -10.27 -12.51
N LEU A 343 1.06 -10.65 -11.82
CA LEU A 343 0.65 -10.01 -10.57
C LEU A 343 1.73 -10.14 -9.49
N LEU A 344 2.37 -11.30 -9.36
CA LEU A 344 3.48 -11.50 -8.42
C LEU A 344 4.69 -10.64 -8.79
N VAL A 345 5.04 -10.51 -10.07
CA VAL A 345 6.09 -9.61 -10.54
C VAL A 345 5.78 -8.16 -10.16
N VAL A 346 4.54 -7.70 -10.42
CA VAL A 346 4.08 -6.36 -10.05
C VAL A 346 4.12 -6.09 -8.53
N MET A 347 3.87 -7.14 -7.73
CA MET A 347 3.87 -7.06 -6.26
C MET A 347 5.25 -7.27 -5.65
N THR A 348 6.25 -7.69 -6.42
CA THR A 348 7.64 -7.83 -5.95
C THR A 348 8.52 -6.70 -6.46
N LEU A 349 8.37 -6.33 -7.73
CA LEU A 349 9.16 -5.28 -8.37
C LEU A 349 8.38 -3.95 -8.39
N SER A 350 9.09 -2.84 -8.21
CA SER A 350 8.50 -1.52 -8.52
C SER A 350 8.68 -1.27 -10.03
N LEU A 351 7.66 -1.63 -10.82
CA LEU A 351 7.70 -1.37 -12.27
C LEU A 351 7.90 0.11 -12.56
N ALA A 352 7.28 1.00 -11.79
CA ALA A 352 7.52 2.44 -11.89
C ALA A 352 9.02 2.76 -11.80
N ASN A 353 9.71 2.28 -10.76
CA ASN A 353 11.15 2.55 -10.59
C ASN A 353 12.00 1.97 -11.71
N LEU A 354 11.62 0.82 -12.28
CA LEU A 354 12.34 0.18 -13.38
C LEU A 354 12.15 0.90 -14.72
N THR A 355 11.06 1.67 -14.87
CA THR A 355 10.69 2.28 -16.14
C THR A 355 10.75 3.80 -16.15
N ILE A 356 11.04 4.46 -15.03
CA ILE A 356 11.12 5.93 -14.95
C ILE A 356 12.13 6.49 -15.97
N GLU A 357 13.28 5.83 -16.15
CA GLU A 357 14.30 6.28 -17.11
C GLU A 357 13.97 5.92 -18.57
N SER A 358 13.09 4.96 -18.82
CA SER A 358 12.82 4.39 -20.14
C SER A 358 11.43 4.69 -20.72
N ALA A 359 10.48 5.14 -19.89
CA ALA A 359 9.13 5.47 -20.33
C ALA A 359 9.08 6.86 -20.97
N THR A 360 9.21 6.92 -22.29
CA THR A 360 9.15 8.17 -23.06
C THR A 360 7.72 8.69 -23.28
N THR A 361 6.69 7.89 -23.00
CA THR A 361 5.29 8.24 -23.22
C THR A 361 4.51 8.41 -21.91
N PRO A 362 3.80 9.54 -21.72
CA PRO A 362 3.04 9.81 -20.48
C PRO A 362 2.03 8.73 -20.09
N GLY A 363 1.37 8.10 -21.07
CA GLY A 363 0.40 7.02 -20.81
C GLY A 363 1.03 5.77 -20.19
N LEU A 364 2.21 5.34 -20.65
CA LEU A 364 2.92 4.20 -20.06
C LEU A 364 3.40 4.52 -18.64
N GLN A 365 3.90 5.74 -18.42
CA GLN A 365 4.29 6.19 -17.08
C GLN A 365 3.12 6.18 -16.12
N PHE A 366 1.93 6.63 -16.54
CA PHE A 366 0.71 6.55 -15.74
C PHE A 366 0.37 5.10 -15.39
N VAL A 367 0.37 4.19 -16.36
CA VAL A 367 0.05 2.78 -16.11
C VAL A 367 1.02 2.16 -15.11
N PHE A 368 2.34 2.34 -15.30
CA PHE A 368 3.34 1.75 -14.39
C PHE A 368 3.31 2.36 -12.99
N SER A 369 3.02 3.66 -12.89
CA SER A 369 2.86 4.37 -11.60
C SER A 369 1.62 3.92 -10.82
N ASN A 370 0.63 3.35 -11.51
CA ASN A 370 -0.67 2.95 -10.93
C ASN A 370 -0.94 1.43 -10.99
N VAL A 371 0.02 0.65 -11.47
CA VAL A 371 -0.19 -0.75 -11.86
C VAL A 371 -0.71 -1.62 -10.71
N ARG A 372 -0.32 -1.34 -9.46
CA ARG A 372 -0.78 -2.11 -8.29
C ARG A 372 -2.24 -1.78 -7.98
N GLY A 373 -2.62 -0.50 -8.01
CA GLY A 373 -4.00 -0.06 -7.84
C GLY A 373 -4.93 -0.56 -8.94
N ILE A 374 -4.48 -0.51 -10.19
CA ILE A 374 -5.19 -1.07 -11.36
C ILE A 374 -5.36 -2.59 -11.19
N SER A 375 -4.31 -3.30 -10.77
CA SER A 375 -4.38 -4.75 -10.54
C SER A 375 -5.45 -5.13 -9.52
N VAL A 376 -5.59 -4.37 -8.44
CA VAL A 376 -6.66 -4.58 -7.43
C VAL A 376 -8.04 -4.49 -8.08
N ALA A 377 -8.31 -3.44 -8.86
CA ALA A 377 -9.59 -3.27 -9.55
C ALA A 377 -9.85 -4.42 -10.54
N VAL A 378 -8.84 -4.81 -11.34
CA VAL A 378 -8.95 -5.91 -12.29
C VAL A 378 -9.27 -7.23 -11.59
N ILE A 379 -8.59 -7.55 -10.48
CA ILE A 379 -8.86 -8.75 -9.68
C ILE A 379 -10.29 -8.75 -9.15
N CYS A 380 -10.77 -7.62 -8.64
CA CYS A 380 -12.13 -7.49 -8.12
C CYS A 380 -13.19 -7.69 -9.22
N CYS A 381 -12.96 -7.12 -10.41
CA CYS A 381 -13.90 -7.18 -11.52
C CYS A 381 -13.90 -8.54 -12.25
N VAL A 382 -12.73 -9.11 -12.49
CA VAL A 382 -12.55 -10.37 -13.23
C VAL A 382 -12.72 -11.59 -12.31
N GLY A 383 -12.25 -11.49 -11.07
CA GLY A 383 -12.29 -12.56 -10.07
C GLY A 383 -11.14 -13.58 -10.17
N LEU A 384 -11.05 -14.48 -9.19
CA LEU A 384 -10.02 -15.53 -9.09
C LEU A 384 -10.50 -16.89 -9.59
N GLY A 385 -11.62 -16.93 -10.30
CA GLY A 385 -12.30 -18.15 -10.69
C GLY A 385 -13.31 -17.91 -11.80
N GLY A 386 -13.07 -18.47 -12.97
CA GLY A 386 -14.05 -18.51 -14.04
C GLY A 386 -14.96 -19.70 -13.89
N ALA A 387 -16.16 -19.48 -13.36
CA ALA A 387 -17.33 -20.29 -13.67
C ALA A 387 -18.60 -19.47 -13.35
N LEU A 388 -18.88 -18.46 -14.17
CA LEU A 388 -20.27 -18.41 -14.61
C LEU A 388 -20.44 -19.65 -15.49
N ASN A 389 -21.27 -20.58 -15.05
CA ASN A 389 -21.88 -21.65 -15.85
C ASN A 389 -21.24 -23.05 -15.88
N ALA A 390 -20.91 -23.63 -14.72
CA ALA A 390 -20.87 -25.10 -14.60
C ALA A 390 -22.29 -25.73 -14.51
N ARG A 391 -23.32 -24.94 -14.17
CA ARG A 391 -24.73 -25.40 -14.12
C ARG A 391 -25.55 -25.16 -15.39
N GLN A 392 -25.10 -24.25 -16.27
CA GLN A 392 -25.73 -24.03 -17.58
C GLN A 392 -25.18 -24.99 -18.65
N ALA A 393 -23.88 -25.31 -18.59
CA ALA A 393 -23.22 -26.26 -19.48
C ALA A 393 -23.68 -27.73 -19.29
N ALA A 394 -24.44 -28.02 -18.22
CA ALA A 394 -25.08 -29.32 -18.01
C ALA A 394 -26.55 -29.34 -18.49
N ARG A 395 -27.11 -28.19 -18.89
CA ARG A 395 -28.49 -28.09 -19.43
C ARG A 395 -28.52 -27.87 -20.94
N ASP A 396 -27.53 -27.18 -21.49
CA ASP A 396 -27.45 -26.92 -22.92
C ASP A 396 -26.29 -27.70 -23.51
N ASN A 397 -26.61 -28.83 -24.16
CA ASN A 397 -25.63 -29.68 -24.85
C ASN A 397 -25.17 -29.10 -26.20
N ASP A 398 -25.43 -27.82 -26.45
CA ASP A 398 -24.97 -27.08 -27.61
C ASP A 398 -24.29 -25.78 -27.17
N VAL A 399 -23.15 -25.46 -27.80
CA VAL A 399 -22.30 -24.26 -27.65
C VAL A 399 -21.11 -24.39 -26.68
N VAL A 400 -20.04 -24.99 -27.20
CA VAL A 400 -18.67 -25.13 -26.63
C VAL A 400 -17.88 -23.79 -26.57
N LEU A 401 -18.52 -22.62 -26.41
CA LEU A 401 -17.87 -21.30 -26.47
C LEU A 401 -17.99 -20.44 -25.18
N GLY A 402 -18.01 -21.05 -23.99
CA GLY A 402 -18.28 -20.35 -22.73
C GLY A 402 -17.08 -19.79 -21.94
N ALA A 403 -16.00 -20.56 -21.77
CA ALA A 403 -14.96 -20.19 -20.80
C ALA A 403 -13.86 -19.26 -21.37
N ARG A 404 -13.49 -19.45 -22.65
CA ARG A 404 -12.57 -18.56 -23.37
C ARG A 404 -13.18 -17.18 -23.56
N SER A 405 -14.48 -17.08 -23.85
CA SER A 405 -15.14 -15.83 -24.21
C SER A 405 -15.35 -14.88 -23.01
N VAL A 406 -15.56 -15.37 -21.79
CA VAL A 406 -15.76 -14.49 -20.61
C VAL A 406 -14.43 -13.95 -20.08
N TRP A 407 -13.36 -14.76 -20.09
CA TRP A 407 -12.02 -14.27 -19.75
C TRP A 407 -11.44 -13.41 -20.87
N ALA A 408 -11.63 -13.78 -22.15
CA ALA A 408 -11.26 -12.92 -23.26
C ALA A 408 -12.06 -11.61 -23.21
N ARG A 409 -13.36 -11.61 -22.87
CA ARG A 409 -14.15 -10.38 -22.65
C ARG A 409 -13.69 -9.58 -21.44
N GLY A 410 -13.35 -10.22 -20.32
CA GLY A 410 -12.82 -9.54 -19.12
C GLY A 410 -11.40 -8.98 -19.32
N LEU A 411 -10.53 -9.72 -20.01
CA LEU A 411 -9.19 -9.27 -20.41
C LEU A 411 -9.28 -8.22 -21.51
N THR A 412 -10.20 -8.30 -22.47
CA THR A 412 -10.38 -7.26 -23.48
C THR A 412 -11.02 -6.02 -22.89
N SER A 413 -11.93 -6.10 -21.92
CA SER A 413 -12.43 -4.92 -21.19
C SER A 413 -11.37 -4.32 -20.25
N ALA A 414 -10.57 -5.14 -19.57
CA ALA A 414 -9.46 -4.66 -18.74
C ALA A 414 -8.30 -4.10 -19.59
N ALA A 415 -7.96 -4.76 -20.70
CA ALA A 415 -6.98 -4.28 -21.67
C ALA A 415 -7.51 -3.08 -22.45
N ALA A 416 -8.79 -2.97 -22.74
CA ALA A 416 -9.41 -1.77 -23.31
C ALA A 416 -9.41 -0.63 -22.29
N GLY A 417 -9.68 -0.90 -21.01
CA GLY A 417 -9.51 0.09 -19.95
C GLY A 417 -8.07 0.59 -19.84
N ILE A 418 -7.10 -0.33 -19.76
CA ILE A 418 -5.66 -0.01 -19.74
C ILE A 418 -5.23 0.69 -21.02
N ALA A 419 -5.71 0.27 -22.20
CA ALA A 419 -5.41 0.89 -23.49
C ALA A 419 -6.05 2.27 -23.60
N VAL A 420 -7.26 2.48 -23.06
CA VAL A 420 -7.89 3.80 -22.97
C VAL A 420 -7.04 4.73 -22.11
N PHE A 421 -6.51 4.28 -20.96
CA PHE A 421 -5.59 5.10 -20.15
C PHE A 421 -4.17 5.22 -20.75
N ALA A 422 -3.72 4.27 -21.57
CA ALA A 422 -2.43 4.34 -22.26
C ALA A 422 -2.46 5.19 -23.55
N LEU A 423 -3.65 5.33 -24.17
CA LEU A 423 -3.88 6.05 -25.43
C LEU A 423 -4.53 7.43 -25.22
N LEU A 424 -5.18 7.67 -24.08
CA LEU A 424 -5.64 9.02 -23.71
C LEU A 424 -4.44 9.87 -23.29
N PRO A 425 -4.35 11.13 -23.74
CA PRO A 425 -3.44 12.11 -23.16
C PRO A 425 -3.92 12.42 -21.74
N LEU A 426 -3.49 11.61 -20.77
CA LEU A 426 -3.71 11.88 -19.36
C LEU A 426 -2.81 13.04 -18.93
N PRO A 427 -3.29 13.94 -18.05
CA PRO A 427 -2.45 15.00 -17.53
C PRO A 427 -1.24 14.36 -16.81
N PRO A 428 -0.04 14.93 -16.99
CA PRO A 428 1.16 14.45 -16.33
C PRO A 428 0.98 14.45 -14.82
N SER A 429 1.51 13.42 -14.17
CA SER A 429 1.36 13.21 -12.73
C SER A 429 1.88 14.41 -11.93
N VAL A 430 1.02 14.99 -11.10
CA VAL A 430 1.39 15.92 -10.02
C VAL A 430 2.43 15.22 -9.12
N ASP A 431 3.53 15.88 -8.72
CA ASP A 431 4.47 15.34 -7.71
C ASP A 431 3.81 15.46 -6.33
N PRO A 432 3.43 14.33 -5.74
CA PRO A 432 2.72 14.30 -4.47
C PRO A 432 3.52 14.70 -3.25
N GLY A 433 4.85 14.66 -3.34
CA GLY A 433 5.74 14.99 -2.25
C GLY A 433 6.03 16.47 -2.12
N LEU A 434 5.44 17.31 -2.98
CA LEU A 434 5.76 18.73 -3.03
C LEU A 434 5.36 19.44 -1.73
N ARG A 435 6.35 19.86 -0.95
CA ARG A 435 6.17 20.75 0.21
C ARG A 435 7.00 22.00 0.00
N LEU A 436 6.34 23.14 0.01
CA LEU A 436 6.96 24.46 -0.05
C LEU A 436 7.34 24.87 1.37
N ASN A 437 8.60 25.24 1.60
CA ASN A 437 9.07 25.60 2.93
C ASN A 437 8.63 27.02 3.28
N ASP A 438 8.24 27.21 4.53
CA ASP A 438 7.97 28.55 5.08
C ASP A 438 9.28 29.31 5.37
N LEU A 439 9.17 30.56 5.83
CA LEU A 439 10.33 31.42 6.07
C LEU A 439 11.27 30.85 7.15
N ASP A 440 10.74 30.26 8.22
CA ASP A 440 11.54 29.76 9.33
C ASP A 440 12.26 28.46 8.96
N GLN A 441 11.58 27.57 8.24
CA GLN A 441 12.18 26.37 7.64
C GLN A 441 13.27 26.76 6.63
N THR A 442 12.99 27.75 5.78
CA THR A 442 13.98 28.25 4.80
C THR A 442 15.21 28.83 5.49
N ARG A 443 15.04 29.65 6.54
CA ARG A 443 16.15 30.14 7.37
C ARG A 443 16.99 29.02 7.97
N GLN A 444 16.33 28.00 8.52
CA GLN A 444 17.02 26.86 9.12
C GLN A 444 17.87 26.11 8.10
N VAL A 445 17.32 25.84 6.91
CA VAL A 445 18.03 25.15 5.83
C VAL A 445 19.26 25.96 5.38
N PHE A 446 19.10 27.26 5.13
CA PHE A 446 20.18 28.13 4.68
C PHE A 446 21.24 28.40 5.77
N SER A 447 20.88 28.31 7.06
CA SER A 447 21.86 28.41 8.16
C SER A 447 22.91 27.28 8.17
N GLN A 448 22.61 26.16 7.50
CA GLN A 448 23.46 24.97 7.44
C GLN A 448 24.10 24.75 6.07
N MET A 449 23.77 25.59 5.09
CA MET A 449 24.13 25.40 3.68
C MET A 449 25.42 26.16 3.30
N HIS A 450 26.21 25.59 2.39
CA HIS A 450 27.38 26.24 1.78
C HIS A 450 27.23 26.14 0.25
N VAL A 451 27.43 27.25 -0.47
CA VAL A 451 27.23 27.33 -1.93
C VAL A 451 28.54 27.08 -2.63
N CYS A 452 28.62 26.00 -3.41
CA CYS A 452 29.81 25.69 -4.21
C CYS A 452 29.57 26.08 -5.67
N TRP A 453 30.53 26.80 -6.27
CA TRP A 453 30.44 27.29 -7.64
C TRP A 453 31.33 26.44 -8.56
N GLY A 454 30.76 25.87 -9.64
CA GLY A 454 31.50 25.19 -10.73
C GLY A 454 31.60 23.66 -10.66
N ASP A 455 32.08 23.05 -11.75
CA ASP A 455 32.12 21.60 -12.02
C ASP A 455 33.15 20.80 -11.19
N GLY A 456 33.10 20.94 -9.86
CA GLY A 456 33.71 19.97 -8.95
C GLY A 456 34.96 20.40 -8.17
N ALA A 457 35.38 21.68 -8.19
CA ALA A 457 36.51 22.14 -7.35
C ALA A 457 36.56 23.66 -7.05
N GLY A 458 35.45 24.40 -7.07
CA GLY A 458 35.44 25.84 -6.76
C GLY A 458 35.09 26.14 -5.29
N GLU A 459 35.69 27.21 -4.74
CA GLU A 459 35.51 27.69 -3.36
C GLU A 459 34.02 27.80 -2.98
N CYS A 460 33.63 27.13 -1.90
CA CYS A 460 32.27 27.21 -1.38
C CYS A 460 32.12 28.44 -0.46
N SER A 461 31.18 29.32 -0.76
CA SER A 461 30.89 30.54 0.02
C SER A 461 29.55 30.42 0.76
N ARG A 462 29.41 31.16 1.87
CA ARG A 462 28.11 31.38 2.53
C ARG A 462 27.32 32.55 1.94
N ASP A 463 27.97 33.38 1.13
CA ASP A 463 27.40 34.59 0.57
C ASP A 463 26.91 34.31 -0.86
N GLY A 464 25.60 34.38 -1.06
CA GLY A 464 24.93 34.20 -2.35
C GLY A 464 25.13 35.37 -3.32
N SER A 465 25.69 36.50 -2.85
CA SER A 465 25.88 37.72 -3.64
C SER A 465 26.86 37.55 -4.82
N GLN A 466 27.81 36.62 -4.73
CA GLN A 466 28.73 36.28 -5.84
C GLN A 466 27.99 35.61 -7.02
N GLY A 467 26.78 35.10 -6.79
CA GLY A 467 25.87 34.51 -7.77
C GLY A 467 24.97 35.47 -8.53
N GLY A 468 25.00 36.77 -8.21
CA GLY A 468 24.06 37.79 -8.71
C GLY A 468 24.03 38.02 -10.23
N ARG A 469 24.77 37.22 -11.01
CA ARG A 469 24.72 37.18 -12.48
C ARG A 469 23.68 36.19 -13.03
N LEU A 470 23.26 35.18 -12.27
CA LEU A 470 22.26 34.19 -12.68
C LEU A 470 20.86 34.59 -12.21
N LEU A 471 19.86 34.30 -13.04
CA LEU A 471 18.45 34.60 -12.72
C LEU A 471 17.90 33.61 -11.68
N LEU A 472 18.30 32.34 -11.77
CA LEU A 472 18.09 31.29 -10.78
C LEU A 472 19.41 30.55 -10.53
N ASN A 473 19.73 30.30 -9.27
CA ASN A 473 20.83 29.41 -8.89
C ASN A 473 20.35 28.48 -7.78
N TYR A 474 20.44 27.17 -7.96
CA TYR A 474 19.90 26.22 -7.01
C TYR A 474 20.70 24.93 -6.96
N SER A 475 20.64 24.24 -5.82
CA SER A 475 21.13 22.88 -5.67
C SER A 475 19.96 21.93 -5.43
N VAL A 476 20.17 20.68 -5.83
CA VAL A 476 19.22 19.60 -5.56
C VAL A 476 19.89 18.60 -4.62
N GLY A 477 19.41 18.53 -3.39
CA GLY A 477 19.73 17.45 -2.46
C GLY A 477 18.81 16.26 -2.68
N SER A 478 19.28 15.03 -2.47
CA SER A 478 18.42 13.86 -2.45
C SER A 478 18.84 12.92 -1.33
N ASP A 479 17.88 12.52 -0.49
CA ASP A 479 18.07 11.48 0.53
C ASP A 479 17.66 10.08 0.03
N GLY A 480 17.31 9.97 -1.26
CA GLY A 480 16.82 8.74 -1.91
C GLY A 480 15.32 8.50 -1.77
N GLN A 481 14.57 9.32 -1.02
CA GLN A 481 13.10 9.28 -0.92
C GLN A 481 12.45 10.65 -1.20
N ARG A 482 13.14 11.74 -0.89
CA ARG A 482 12.76 13.12 -1.22
C ARG A 482 13.96 13.84 -1.83
N SER A 483 13.66 14.66 -2.83
CA SER A 483 14.57 15.65 -3.37
C SER A 483 14.27 16.99 -2.71
N SER A 484 15.27 17.59 -2.09
CA SER A 484 15.20 18.95 -1.59
C SER A 484 15.80 19.87 -2.64
N VAL A 485 15.19 21.05 -2.82
CA VAL A 485 15.70 22.06 -3.73
C VAL A 485 15.76 23.37 -3.01
N GLU A 486 16.95 23.95 -3.00
CA GLU A 486 17.28 25.19 -2.35
C GLU A 486 18.01 26.08 -3.34
N GLY A 487 17.64 27.35 -3.40
CA GLY A 487 18.31 28.26 -4.32
C GLY A 487 18.09 29.74 -4.04
N TRP A 488 18.90 30.54 -4.73
CA TRP A 488 18.86 31.99 -4.78
C TRP A 488 18.14 32.45 -6.04
N VAL A 489 17.49 33.60 -5.92
CA VAL A 489 16.70 34.24 -6.95
C VAL A 489 17.30 35.60 -7.28
N GLY A 490 17.59 35.82 -8.55
CA GLY A 490 18.11 37.10 -9.03
C GLY A 490 17.08 38.25 -8.91
N PRO A 491 17.53 39.51 -8.86
CA PRO A 491 16.67 40.67 -8.59
C PRO A 491 15.57 40.89 -9.64
N ARG A 492 15.74 40.39 -10.87
CA ARG A 492 14.73 40.54 -11.94
C ARG A 492 13.55 39.57 -11.83
N VAL A 493 13.66 38.49 -11.05
CA VAL A 493 12.59 37.51 -10.90
C VAL A 493 11.62 38.04 -9.84
N ALA A 494 10.41 38.42 -10.25
CA ALA A 494 9.36 38.85 -9.32
C ALA A 494 8.54 37.66 -8.79
N ARG A 495 8.34 36.63 -9.62
CA ARG A 495 7.57 35.44 -9.27
C ARG A 495 8.25 34.17 -9.77
N LEU A 496 8.33 33.18 -8.90
CA LEU A 496 8.81 31.84 -9.22
C LEU A 496 7.64 30.87 -9.20
N SER A 497 7.57 30.00 -10.19
CA SER A 497 6.58 28.94 -10.21
C SER A 497 7.19 27.65 -10.74
N MET A 498 6.58 26.54 -10.36
CA MET A 498 7.06 25.22 -10.73
C MET A 498 5.92 24.36 -11.25
N ARG A 499 6.20 23.57 -12.28
CA ARG A 499 5.37 22.41 -12.62
C ARG A 499 6.14 21.16 -12.25
N THR A 500 5.50 20.24 -11.56
CA THR A 500 6.14 18.98 -11.13
C THR A 500 6.32 17.98 -12.27
N ALA A 501 5.57 18.16 -13.36
CA ALA A 501 5.68 17.39 -14.58
C ALA A 501 5.16 18.21 -15.79
N PRO A 502 5.52 17.86 -17.05
CA PRO A 502 5.24 18.67 -18.23
C PRO A 502 3.74 18.81 -18.58
N GLY A 503 3.04 19.82 -18.02
CA GLY A 503 1.59 20.00 -18.18
C GLY A 503 0.78 19.80 -16.89
N ALA A 504 1.46 19.56 -15.76
CA ALA A 504 0.87 19.65 -14.43
C ALA A 504 0.47 21.10 -14.10
N PRO A 505 -0.43 21.32 -13.10
CA PRO A 505 -0.73 22.65 -12.59
C PRO A 505 0.54 23.41 -12.19
N LEU A 506 0.51 24.73 -12.36
CA LEU A 506 1.57 25.61 -11.90
C LEU A 506 1.44 25.77 -10.38
N HIS A 507 2.51 25.51 -9.64
CA HIS A 507 2.61 25.79 -8.21
C HIS A 507 3.44 27.05 -8.02
N ALA A 508 2.93 28.03 -7.27
CA ALA A 508 3.72 29.19 -6.89
C ALA A 508 4.77 28.76 -5.85
N VAL A 509 6.04 29.07 -6.11
CA VAL A 509 7.13 28.81 -5.16
C VAL A 509 7.40 30.12 -4.41
N PRO A 510 7.24 30.14 -3.07
CA PRO A 510 7.50 31.33 -2.28
C PRO A 510 8.95 31.78 -2.43
N ILE A 511 9.15 33.10 -2.57
CA ILE A 511 10.46 33.73 -2.55
C ILE A 511 10.54 34.50 -1.24
N TRP A 512 11.57 34.20 -0.45
CA TRP A 512 11.80 34.80 0.86
C TRP A 512 13.01 35.73 0.84
N ASP A 513 12.96 36.81 1.60
CA ASP A 513 14.10 37.70 1.84
C ASP A 513 14.64 37.41 3.25
N LEU A 514 15.93 37.07 3.33
CA LEU A 514 16.58 36.71 4.60
C LEU A 514 17.09 37.93 5.39
N GLY A 515 17.04 39.14 4.82
CA GLY A 515 17.38 40.40 5.52
C GLY A 515 18.65 41.10 5.02
N ASP A 516 19.50 40.41 4.26
CA ASP A 516 20.74 40.96 3.68
C ASP A 516 20.62 41.25 2.16
N GLY A 517 19.39 41.30 1.64
CA GLY A 517 19.11 41.42 0.20
C GLY A 517 19.19 40.08 -0.55
N GLU A 518 19.41 38.98 0.17
CA GLU A 518 19.38 37.63 -0.37
C GLU A 518 17.94 37.14 -0.52
N ARG A 519 17.53 36.92 -1.77
CA ARG A 519 16.22 36.35 -2.11
C ARG A 519 16.38 34.87 -2.39
N VAL A 520 15.68 34.03 -1.63
CA VAL A 520 15.86 32.58 -1.64
C VAL A 520 14.54 31.84 -1.78
N PHE A 521 14.62 30.58 -2.19
CA PHE A 521 13.50 29.65 -2.17
C PHE A 521 13.96 28.28 -1.67
N SER A 522 13.04 27.54 -1.06
CA SER A 522 13.28 26.18 -0.62
C SER A 522 12.01 25.35 -0.67
N PHE A 523 12.10 24.14 -1.18
CA PHE A 523 11.01 23.17 -1.16
C PHE A 523 11.54 21.75 -1.24
N THR A 524 10.68 20.79 -0.96
CA THR A 524 10.97 19.37 -1.10
C THR A 524 9.94 18.72 -2.00
N GLY A 525 10.34 17.69 -2.76
CA GLY A 525 9.46 16.90 -3.61
C GLY A 525 9.85 15.43 -3.56
N THR A 526 8.97 14.52 -3.97
CA THR A 526 9.29 13.08 -4.03
C THR A 526 9.72 12.63 -5.41
N ASN A 527 9.44 13.41 -6.45
CA ASN A 527 9.85 13.15 -7.82
C ASN A 527 9.95 14.48 -8.59
N LEU A 528 11.08 15.17 -8.40
CA LEU A 528 11.38 16.45 -9.06
C LEU A 528 12.11 16.30 -10.39
N HIS A 529 12.33 15.06 -10.85
CA HIS A 529 13.10 14.77 -12.07
C HIS A 529 12.52 15.43 -13.35
N TYR A 530 11.23 15.73 -13.36
CA TYR A 530 10.57 16.43 -14.47
C TYR A 530 10.06 17.82 -14.08
N ALA A 531 10.51 18.33 -12.93
CA ALA A 531 10.11 19.63 -12.47
C ALA A 531 10.69 20.72 -13.38
N GLN A 532 9.86 21.70 -13.70
CA GLN A 532 10.25 22.85 -14.52
C GLN A 532 10.03 24.12 -13.73
N PHE A 533 11.09 24.92 -13.58
CA PHE A 533 11.02 26.26 -13.03
C PHE A 533 10.63 27.25 -14.11
N LEU A 534 9.75 28.17 -13.73
CA LEU A 534 9.28 29.26 -14.57
C LEU A 534 9.46 30.53 -13.73
N ALA A 535 10.46 31.32 -14.11
CA ALA A 535 10.74 32.61 -13.50
C ALA A 535 10.09 33.72 -14.32
N TYR A 536 9.35 34.59 -13.64
CA TYR A 536 8.63 35.70 -14.25
C TYR A 536 9.17 37.04 -13.72
N ASP A 537 9.23 38.05 -14.57
CA ASP A 537 9.51 39.43 -14.16
C ASP A 537 8.29 40.12 -13.52
N ALA A 538 8.45 41.39 -13.16
CA ALA A 538 7.39 42.20 -12.53
C ALA A 538 6.19 42.46 -13.45
N ASP A 539 6.35 42.34 -14.76
CA ASP A 539 5.28 42.47 -15.77
C ASP A 539 4.66 41.10 -16.13
N ASP A 540 4.95 40.07 -15.32
CA ASP A 540 4.52 38.69 -15.48
C ASP A 540 4.98 38.01 -16.78
N ARG A 541 6.09 38.48 -17.37
CA ARG A 541 6.70 37.86 -18.55
C ARG A 541 7.69 36.79 -18.12
N LEU A 542 7.66 35.63 -18.79
CA LEU A 542 8.61 34.55 -18.54
C LEU A 542 10.01 34.99 -18.97
N ILE A 543 10.94 35.08 -18.02
CA ILE A 543 12.31 35.56 -18.23
C ILE A 543 13.37 34.46 -18.14
N GLU A 544 13.02 33.28 -17.60
CA GLU A 544 13.89 32.11 -17.60
C GLU A 544 13.08 30.81 -17.55
N ASN A 545 13.55 29.81 -18.30
CA ASN A 545 13.04 28.44 -18.33
C ASN A 545 14.23 27.48 -18.45
N PRO A 546 14.90 27.14 -17.33
CA PRO A 546 16.13 26.37 -17.36
C PRO A 546 15.92 24.97 -17.98
N PRO A 547 16.83 24.49 -18.85
CA PRO A 547 16.70 23.19 -19.51
C PRO A 547 16.83 22.01 -18.53
N ARG A 548 16.25 20.86 -18.91
CA ARG A 548 16.15 19.60 -18.13
C ARG A 548 17.48 19.02 -17.63
N ASP A 549 18.61 19.43 -18.19
CA ASP A 549 19.89 18.75 -17.97
C ASP A 549 20.59 19.18 -16.66
N LEU A 550 20.03 20.14 -15.93
CA LEU A 550 20.53 20.63 -14.63
C LEU A 550 20.11 19.76 -13.42
N TRP A 551 19.39 18.66 -13.63
CA TRP A 551 18.93 17.73 -12.58
C TRP A 551 19.88 16.53 -12.35
N LYS A 552 21.12 16.59 -12.87
CA LYS A 552 22.12 15.51 -12.77
C LYS A 552 23.23 15.81 -11.80
#